data_AF-A0A368Y8J2-F1
#
_entry.id   AF-A0A368Y8J2-F1
#
_cell.length_a   1.000
_cell.length_b   1.000
_cell.length_c   1.000
_cell.angle_alpha   90.00
_cell.angle_beta   90.00
_cell.angle_gamma   90.00
#
_symmetry.space_group_name_H-M   'P 1'
#
loop_
_entity.id
_entity.type
_entity.pdbx_description
1 polymer ?
#
loop_
_entity_poly.entity_id
_entity_poly.type
_entity_poly.pdbx_seq_one_letter_code
_entity_poly.pdbx_strand_id
1 'polypeptide(L)'
;MHDGDARRGLPARHAGLWAITWTRRRALLAAALSCCTTTYAIDNPDAPDRNAAFLSRAQPYEERFSQASRSSEIADAAAAYATFLDAELNKAYQDLLAAVEDTGTRRALAQAQREWLKFRDAEFRFIGKNWTPQNFGSSSTLSRASYRHQIVKQRVSTLLAYLQNYPAATKAGR
;
A
#
# COMPACT_ATOMS: atom_id res chain seq x y z
N MET A 1 10.38 -59.15 -57.67
CA MET A 1 10.87 -60.15 -56.70
C MET A 1 11.05 -59.41 -55.39
N HIS A 2 10.36 -59.89 -54.35
CA HIS A 2 10.25 -59.46 -52.93
C HIS A 2 11.37 -58.56 -52.39
N ASP A 3 11.20 -57.63 -51.46
CA ASP A 3 10.30 -57.47 -50.30
C ASP A 3 10.52 -56.00 -49.81
N GLY A 4 9.62 -55.30 -49.14
CA GLY A 4 9.41 -55.49 -47.71
C GLY A 4 9.88 -54.26 -46.93
N ASP A 5 8.89 -53.41 -46.60
CA ASP A 5 8.65 -52.83 -45.28
C ASP A 5 9.52 -51.68 -44.69
N ALA A 6 8.75 -50.74 -44.10
CA ALA A 6 8.95 -50.06 -42.84
C ALA A 6 10.11 -49.07 -42.60
N ARG A 7 9.70 -47.79 -42.59
CA ARG A 7 9.52 -46.90 -41.39
C ARG A 7 10.36 -45.61 -41.34
N ARG A 8 9.56 -44.54 -41.34
CA ARG A 8 9.57 -43.34 -40.47
C ARG A 8 10.51 -42.18 -40.81
N GLY A 9 9.85 -41.09 -41.19
CA GLY A 9 10.33 -39.71 -41.04
C GLY A 9 9.35 -38.71 -41.66
N LEU A 10 8.31 -38.31 -40.92
CA LEU A 10 7.60 -37.03 -41.14
C LEU A 10 8.46 -35.90 -40.53
N PRO A 11 8.25 -34.59 -40.79
CA PRO A 11 7.06 -33.94 -41.39
C PRO A 11 7.35 -32.78 -42.37
N ALA A 12 6.38 -32.38 -43.21
CA ALA A 12 6.18 -30.97 -43.57
C ALA A 12 4.87 -30.71 -44.34
N ARG A 13 4.05 -29.83 -43.75
CA ARG A 13 3.33 -28.72 -44.41
C ARG A 13 2.33 -29.06 -45.52
N HIS A 14 1.04 -28.99 -45.16
CA HIS A 14 -0.01 -28.61 -46.11
C HIS A 14 -0.60 -27.26 -45.70
N ALA A 15 -0.31 -26.25 -46.52
CA ALA A 15 -1.11 -25.05 -46.64
C ALA A 15 -2.43 -25.42 -47.32
N GLY A 16 -3.55 -24.91 -46.81
CA GLY A 16 -4.89 -25.18 -47.34
C GLY A 16 -5.89 -24.11 -46.93
N LEU A 17 -5.96 -23.08 -47.77
CA LEU A 17 -7.15 -22.32 -48.21
C LEU A 17 -8.46 -22.58 -47.47
N TRP A 18 -8.99 -21.58 -46.75
CA TRP A 18 -10.44 -21.42 -46.55
C TRP A 18 -10.81 -19.94 -46.40
N ALA A 19 -11.33 -19.36 -47.48
CA ALA A 19 -12.19 -18.20 -47.39
C ALA A 19 -13.58 -18.67 -46.97
N ILE A 20 -14.03 -18.35 -45.75
CA ILE A 20 -15.46 -18.33 -45.43
C ILE A 20 -15.72 -17.17 -44.46
N THR A 21 -16.39 -16.15 -44.97
CA THR A 21 -16.99 -15.08 -44.17
C THR A 21 -18.07 -15.69 -43.27
N TRP A 22 -17.89 -15.61 -41.94
CA TRP A 22 -18.96 -15.90 -40.99
C TRP A 22 -19.32 -14.67 -40.18
N THR A 23 -20.46 -14.11 -40.57
CA THR A 23 -21.17 -13.06 -39.86
C THR A 23 -21.84 -13.62 -38.60
N ARG A 24 -21.80 -12.78 -37.56
CA ARG A 24 -22.75 -12.67 -36.43
C ARG A 24 -22.69 -13.74 -35.33
N ARG A 25 -22.92 -13.21 -34.12
CA ARG A 25 -23.31 -13.88 -32.85
C ARG A 25 -22.18 -14.37 -31.94
N ARG A 26 -21.54 -13.42 -31.27
CA ARG A 26 -21.21 -13.54 -29.84
C ARG A 26 -21.55 -12.23 -29.12
N ALA A 27 -22.85 -11.94 -29.06
CA ALA A 27 -23.40 -11.21 -27.92
C ALA A 27 -23.27 -12.12 -26.69
N LEU A 28 -23.13 -11.51 -25.51
CA LEU A 28 -22.85 -12.10 -24.18
C LEU A 28 -21.36 -12.12 -23.77
N LEU A 29 -20.75 -10.94 -23.72
CA LEU A 29 -19.68 -10.62 -22.75
C LEU A 29 -19.93 -9.21 -22.21
N ALA A 30 -21.04 -9.02 -21.51
CA ALA A 30 -21.20 -7.92 -20.57
C ALA A 30 -20.99 -8.48 -19.15
N ALA A 31 -19.76 -8.94 -18.89
CA ALA A 31 -19.34 -9.35 -17.56
C ALA A 31 -19.17 -8.08 -16.73
N ALA A 32 -20.18 -7.80 -15.90
CA ALA A 32 -20.15 -7.04 -14.65
C ALA A 32 -18.91 -6.15 -14.47
N LEU A 33 -18.90 -4.98 -15.12
CA LEU A 33 -17.92 -3.95 -14.83
C LEU A 33 -18.34 -3.18 -13.58
N SER A 34 -17.45 -3.25 -12.58
CA SER A 34 -17.26 -2.20 -11.58
C SER A 34 -18.41 -1.95 -10.60
N CYS A 35 -18.68 -2.92 -9.73
CA CYS A 35 -19.02 -2.57 -8.36
C CYS A 35 -17.71 -2.17 -7.64
N CYS A 36 -17.16 -1.00 -8.01
CA CYS A 36 -16.26 -0.30 -7.10
C CYS A 36 -17.14 0.11 -5.93
N THR A 37 -17.23 -0.75 -4.91
CA THR A 37 -17.74 -0.33 -3.61
C THR A 37 -16.71 0.65 -3.05
N THR A 38 -16.75 1.90 -3.49
CA THR A 38 -16.31 3.01 -2.66
C THR A 38 -17.17 2.90 -1.42
N THR A 39 -16.60 2.33 -0.35
CA THR A 39 -17.15 2.50 0.98
C THR A 39 -17.04 3.99 1.27
N TYR A 40 -18.04 4.74 0.81
CA TYR A 40 -18.32 6.06 1.35
C TYR A 40 -18.72 5.79 2.79
N ALA A 41 -17.74 5.89 3.69
CA ALA A 41 -18.01 6.35 5.03
C ALA A 41 -18.98 7.53 4.91
N ILE A 42 -20.03 7.57 5.73
CA ILE A 42 -21.00 8.68 5.74
C ILE A 42 -20.20 9.97 5.74
N ASP A 43 -20.22 10.67 4.61
CA ASP A 43 -19.43 11.87 4.40
C ASP A 43 -20.00 12.92 5.35
N ASN A 44 -19.24 13.25 6.39
CA ASN A 44 -19.53 14.37 7.26
C ASN A 44 -18.75 15.56 6.67
N PRO A 45 -19.37 16.38 5.80
CA PRO A 45 -18.68 17.49 5.13
C PRO A 45 -18.15 18.54 6.12
N ASP A 46 -18.63 18.52 7.37
CA ASP A 46 -18.22 19.44 8.42
C ASP A 46 -17.05 18.92 9.28
N ALA A 47 -16.66 17.65 9.13
CA ALA A 47 -15.54 17.08 9.89
C ALA A 47 -14.19 17.52 9.29
N PRO A 48 -13.23 18.00 10.12
CA PRO A 48 -11.91 18.40 9.62
C PRO A 48 -11.23 17.26 8.84
N ASP A 49 -10.64 17.55 7.69
CA ASP A 49 -9.84 16.56 6.95
C ASP A 49 -8.52 16.30 7.70
N ARG A 50 -8.57 15.31 8.59
CA ARG A 50 -7.44 14.90 9.42
C ARG A 50 -6.27 14.39 8.58
N ASN A 51 -6.55 13.79 7.42
CA ASN A 51 -5.52 13.29 6.52
C ASN A 51 -4.81 14.42 5.79
N ALA A 52 -5.53 15.38 5.23
CA ALA A 52 -4.93 16.56 4.62
C ALA A 52 -4.06 17.33 5.63
N ALA A 53 -4.53 17.48 6.87
CA ALA A 53 -3.76 18.12 7.93
C ALA A 53 -2.46 17.36 8.24
N PHE A 54 -2.51 16.02 8.31
CA PHE A 54 -1.31 15.19 8.48
C PHE A 54 -0.34 15.32 7.31
N LEU A 55 -0.83 15.23 6.07
CA LEU A 55 0.00 15.33 4.87
C LEU A 55 0.69 16.70 4.78
N SER A 56 -0.01 17.77 5.15
CA SER A 56 0.59 19.11 5.23
C SER A 56 1.71 19.19 6.28
N ARG A 57 1.55 18.56 7.45
CA ARG A 57 2.63 18.47 8.45
C ARG A 57 3.81 17.59 8.00
N ALA A 58 3.54 16.56 7.19
CA ALA A 58 4.56 15.64 6.68
C ALA A 58 5.41 16.26 5.56
N GLN A 59 4.83 17.17 4.78
CA GLN A 59 5.46 17.81 3.62
C GLN A 59 6.89 18.32 3.85
N PRO A 60 7.21 19.14 4.87
CA PRO A 60 8.58 19.63 5.07
C PRO A 60 9.60 18.51 5.32
N TYR A 61 9.18 17.39 5.91
CA TYR A 61 10.06 16.23 6.11
C TYR A 61 10.30 15.46 4.81
N GLU A 62 9.27 15.35 3.96
CA GLU A 62 9.36 14.71 2.64
C GLU A 62 10.23 15.52 1.68
N GLU A 63 10.09 16.85 1.71
CA GLU A 63 10.94 17.77 0.95
C GLU A 63 12.40 17.66 1.42
N ARG A 64 12.65 17.72 2.73
CA ARG A 64 14.01 17.56 3.27
C ARG A 64 14.63 16.22 2.90
N PHE A 65 13.85 15.14 2.96
CA PHE A 65 14.33 13.79 2.61
C PHE A 65 14.58 13.63 1.11
N SER A 66 13.73 14.20 0.26
CA SER A 66 13.89 14.13 -1.21
C SER A 66 15.02 15.01 -1.75
N GLN A 67 15.33 16.12 -1.09
CA GLN A 67 16.41 17.04 -1.47
C GLN A 67 17.78 16.63 -0.90
N ALA A 68 17.84 15.70 0.05
CA ALA A 68 19.09 15.25 0.63
C ALA A 68 19.97 14.54 -0.42
N SER A 69 21.22 14.97 -0.54
CA SER A 69 22.11 14.53 -1.63
C SER A 69 23.30 13.71 -1.14
N ARG A 70 23.78 13.99 0.07
CA ARG A 70 24.91 13.27 0.69
C ARG A 70 24.39 12.15 1.59
N SER A 71 25.16 11.06 1.72
CA SER A 71 24.78 9.92 2.55
C SER A 71 24.47 10.29 4.01
N SER A 72 25.20 11.25 4.59
CA SER A 72 24.94 11.76 5.94
C SER A 72 23.63 12.57 6.00
N GLU A 73 23.39 13.44 5.02
CA GLU A 73 22.15 14.22 4.92
C GLU A 73 20.93 13.32 4.76
N ILE A 74 21.03 12.28 3.93
CA ILE A 74 19.98 11.28 3.73
C ILE A 74 19.70 10.56 5.05
N ALA A 75 20.73 10.15 5.78
CA ALA A 75 20.56 9.48 7.07
C ALA A 75 19.88 10.40 8.10
N ASP A 76 20.30 11.66 8.20
CA ASP A 76 19.74 12.63 9.14
C ASP A 76 18.29 13.01 8.80
N ALA A 77 18.01 13.27 7.52
CA ALA A 77 16.66 13.56 7.05
C ALA A 77 15.74 12.35 7.23
N ALA A 78 16.24 11.14 6.96
CA ALA A 78 15.49 9.91 7.18
C ALA A 78 15.15 9.67 8.65
N ALA A 79 16.10 9.91 9.55
CA ALA A 79 15.88 9.77 10.98
C ALA A 79 14.85 10.80 11.48
N ALA A 80 14.98 12.07 11.06
CA ALA A 80 14.02 13.11 11.43
C ALA A 80 12.60 12.79 10.96
N TYR A 81 12.44 12.32 9.71
CA TYR A 81 11.13 11.96 9.19
C TYR A 81 10.55 10.71 9.87
N ALA A 82 11.39 9.72 10.19
CA ALA A 82 10.96 8.55 10.94
C ALA A 82 10.43 8.90 12.34
N THR A 83 11.13 9.81 13.06
CA THR A 83 10.69 10.31 14.37
C THR A 83 9.35 11.03 14.27
N PHE A 84 9.17 11.90 13.26
CA PHE A 84 7.89 12.56 13.01
C PHE A 84 6.76 11.55 12.76
N LEU A 85 6.99 10.57 11.88
CA LEU A 85 5.99 9.56 11.55
C LEU A 85 5.61 8.67 12.74
N ASP A 86 6.56 8.34 13.61
CA ASP A 86 6.28 7.59 14.84
C ASP A 86 5.39 8.39 15.82
N ALA A 87 5.67 9.69 15.98
CA ALA A 87 4.85 10.58 16.79
C ALA A 87 3.41 10.69 16.23
N GLU A 88 3.26 10.88 14.93
CA GLU A 88 1.95 10.93 14.26
C GLU A 88 1.20 9.59 14.35
N LEU A 89 1.90 8.46 14.22
CA LEU A 89 1.32 7.13 14.40
C LEU A 89 0.75 6.94 15.79
N ASN A 90 1.55 7.27 16.81
CA ASN A 90 1.13 7.15 18.21
C ASN A 90 -0.03 8.09 18.50
N LYS A 91 0.03 9.33 18.04
CA LYS A 91 -1.06 10.30 18.20
C LYS A 91 -2.35 9.81 17.55
N ALA A 92 -2.33 9.43 16.28
CA ALA A 92 -3.51 8.97 15.56
C ALA A 92 -4.12 7.71 16.21
N TYR A 93 -3.28 6.80 16.71
CA TYR A 93 -3.73 5.62 17.43
C TYR A 93 -4.40 5.98 18.76
N GLN A 94 -3.81 6.87 19.57
CA GLN A 94 -4.39 7.28 20.85
C GLN A 94 -5.69 8.06 20.67
N ASP A 95 -5.74 8.97 19.68
CA ASP A 95 -6.94 9.74 19.36
C ASP A 95 -8.09 8.83 18.91
N LEU A 96 -7.80 7.85 18.03
CA LEU A 96 -8.78 6.84 17.61
C LEU A 96 -9.22 5.96 18.79
N LEU A 97 -8.27 5.50 19.60
CA LEU A 97 -8.59 4.69 20.77
C LEU A 97 -9.49 5.47 21.74
N ALA A 98 -9.27 6.77 21.94
CA ALA A 98 -10.12 7.61 22.78
C ALA A 98 -11.53 7.81 22.21
N ALA A 99 -11.67 7.89 20.88
CA ALA A 99 -12.94 8.08 20.21
C ALA A 99 -13.84 6.84 20.16
N VAL A 100 -13.26 5.63 20.23
CA VAL A 100 -14.04 4.38 20.28
C VAL A 100 -14.59 4.15 21.69
N GLU A 101 -15.92 4.21 21.83
CA GLU A 101 -16.61 3.98 23.11
C GLU A 101 -16.74 2.48 23.44
N ASP A 102 -17.12 1.65 22.46
CA ASP A 102 -17.34 0.22 22.68
C ASP A 102 -16.04 -0.51 23.07
N THR A 103 -16.07 -1.15 24.24
CA THR A 103 -14.90 -1.82 24.82
C THR A 103 -14.40 -3.00 23.98
N GLY A 104 -15.30 -3.71 23.29
CA GLY A 104 -14.94 -4.81 22.38
C GLY A 104 -14.16 -4.30 21.18
N THR A 105 -14.67 -3.25 20.54
CA THR A 105 -14.06 -2.58 19.39
C THR A 105 -12.72 -1.94 19.76
N ARG A 106 -12.60 -1.30 20.94
CA ARG A 106 -11.32 -0.80 21.47
C ARG A 106 -10.28 -1.91 21.61
N ARG A 107 -10.67 -3.08 22.15
CA ARG A 107 -9.76 -4.23 22.28
C ARG A 107 -9.34 -4.77 20.92
N ALA A 108 -10.26 -4.85 19.96
CA ALA A 108 -9.98 -5.26 18.59
C ALA A 108 -9.00 -4.29 17.91
N LEU A 109 -9.21 -2.97 18.05
CA LEU A 109 -8.29 -1.95 17.53
C LEU A 109 -6.89 -2.09 18.13
N ALA A 110 -6.78 -2.26 19.45
CA ALA A 110 -5.50 -2.45 20.13
C ALA A 110 -4.78 -3.72 19.65
N GLN A 111 -5.53 -4.80 19.43
CA GLN A 111 -4.99 -6.04 18.88
C GLN A 111 -4.52 -5.86 17.44
N ALA A 112 -5.32 -5.21 16.58
CA ALA A 112 -4.94 -4.91 15.21
C ALA A 112 -3.67 -4.05 15.13
N GLN A 113 -3.52 -3.07 16.03
CA GLN A 113 -2.30 -2.25 16.10
C GLN A 113 -1.07 -3.07 16.51
N ARG A 114 -1.20 -3.99 17.48
CA ARG A 114 -0.10 -4.89 17.88
C ARG A 114 0.33 -5.82 16.75
N GLU A 115 -0.61 -6.41 16.02
CA GLU A 115 -0.28 -7.26 14.87
C GLU A 115 0.35 -6.45 13.73
N TRP A 116 -0.12 -5.22 13.50
CA TRP A 116 0.51 -4.33 12.53
C TRP A 116 1.97 -3.99 12.90
N LEU A 117 2.29 -3.80 14.19
CA LEU A 117 3.68 -3.58 14.63
C LEU A 117 4.56 -4.81 14.33
N LYS A 118 4.05 -6.02 14.54
CA LYS A 118 4.79 -7.25 14.16
C LYS A 118 5.04 -7.32 12.66
N PHE A 119 4.03 -6.98 11.85
CA PHE A 119 4.19 -6.86 10.40
C PHE A 119 5.26 -5.83 10.04
N ARG A 120 5.15 -4.59 10.56
CA ARG A 120 6.11 -3.51 10.30
C ARG A 120 7.54 -3.95 10.61
N ASP A 121 7.75 -4.58 11.76
CA ASP A 121 9.08 -5.00 12.18
C ASP A 121 9.62 -6.15 11.29
N ALA A 122 8.76 -7.07 10.86
CA ALA A 122 9.11 -8.10 9.88
C ALA A 122 9.47 -7.50 8.52
N GLU A 123 8.68 -6.56 8.04
CA GLU A 123 8.89 -5.85 6.78
C GLU A 123 10.19 -5.04 6.82
N PHE A 124 10.47 -4.36 7.93
CA PHE A 124 11.70 -3.59 8.11
C PHE A 124 12.96 -4.47 8.11
N ARG A 125 12.85 -5.69 8.65
CA ARG A 125 13.92 -6.70 8.57
C ARG A 125 14.11 -7.18 7.14
N PHE A 126 13.02 -7.47 6.41
CA PHE A 126 13.09 -7.84 5.00
C PHE A 126 13.73 -6.73 4.16
N ILE A 127 13.26 -5.49 4.30
CA ILE A 127 13.82 -4.31 3.63
C ILE A 127 15.31 -4.17 3.93
N GLY A 128 15.72 -4.35 5.19
CA GLY A 128 17.12 -4.28 5.59
C GLY A 128 18.01 -5.34 4.95
N LYS A 129 17.48 -6.54 4.71
CA LYS A 129 18.17 -7.67 4.07
C LYS A 129 18.17 -7.62 2.54
N ASN A 130 17.13 -7.01 1.94
CA ASN A 130 16.97 -6.97 0.50
C ASN A 130 17.74 -5.81 -0.13
N TRP A 131 17.56 -4.58 0.37
CA TRP A 131 18.21 -3.38 -0.18
C TRP A 131 19.56 -3.12 0.50
N THR A 132 20.56 -3.94 0.15
CA THR A 132 21.93 -3.82 0.65
C THR A 132 22.81 -3.00 -0.31
N PRO A 133 23.93 -2.42 0.17
CA PRO A 133 24.90 -1.78 -0.72
C PRO A 133 25.45 -2.71 -1.81
N GLN A 134 25.53 -4.02 -1.53
CA GLN A 134 26.01 -5.02 -2.48
C GLN A 134 25.09 -5.14 -3.71
N ASN A 135 23.77 -5.06 -3.51
CA ASN A 135 22.79 -5.28 -4.58
C ASN A 135 22.26 -3.97 -5.17
N PHE A 136 22.34 -2.84 -4.44
CA PHE A 136 21.70 -1.58 -4.80
C PHE A 136 22.63 -0.35 -4.71
N GLY A 137 23.91 -0.55 -4.40
CA GLY A 137 24.91 0.52 -4.37
C GLY A 137 24.57 1.65 -3.38
N SER A 138 24.95 2.88 -3.74
CA SER A 138 24.72 4.08 -2.92
C SER A 138 23.24 4.39 -2.68
N SER A 139 22.34 3.93 -3.55
CA SER A 139 20.89 4.12 -3.42
C SER A 139 20.25 3.23 -2.34
N SER A 140 20.97 2.26 -1.76
CA SER A 140 20.41 1.32 -0.79
C SER A 140 19.87 2.02 0.46
N THR A 141 20.55 3.05 0.96
CA THR A 141 20.14 3.77 2.17
C THR A 141 18.87 4.58 1.93
N LEU A 142 18.83 5.32 0.82
CA LEU A 142 17.65 6.08 0.40
C LEU A 142 16.43 5.15 0.22
N SER A 143 16.61 4.05 -0.50
CA SER A 143 15.54 3.08 -0.78
C SER A 143 14.96 2.49 0.51
N ARG A 144 15.82 2.00 1.41
CA ARG A 144 15.37 1.45 2.70
C ARG A 144 14.60 2.46 3.53
N ALA A 145 15.08 3.70 3.61
CA ALA A 145 14.41 4.76 4.34
C ALA A 145 13.03 5.05 3.74
N SER A 146 12.96 5.24 2.42
CA SER A 146 11.71 5.51 1.70
C SER A 146 10.64 4.44 1.94
N TYR A 147 10.98 3.14 1.78
CA TYR A 147 10.02 2.06 2.05
C TYR A 147 9.54 2.03 3.50
N ARG A 148 10.45 2.25 4.45
CA ARG A 148 10.11 2.28 5.88
C ARG A 148 9.17 3.45 6.21
N HIS A 149 9.45 4.63 5.69
CA HIS A 149 8.58 5.80 5.87
C HIS A 149 7.20 5.56 5.26
N GLN A 150 7.12 5.00 4.06
CA GLN A 150 5.84 4.73 3.39
C GLN A 150 4.95 3.79 4.21
N ILE A 151 5.51 2.73 4.79
CA ILE A 151 4.77 1.79 5.65
C ILE A 151 4.14 2.51 6.84
N VAL A 152 4.89 3.37 7.51
CA VAL A 152 4.40 4.11 8.68
C VAL A 152 3.40 5.19 8.27
N LYS A 153 3.72 5.99 7.24
CA LYS A 153 2.82 7.03 6.67
C LYS A 153 1.46 6.44 6.30
N GLN A 154 1.44 5.28 5.63
CA GLN A 154 0.20 4.61 5.25
C GLN A 154 -0.63 4.21 6.48
N ARG A 155 0.01 3.75 7.55
CA ARG A 155 -0.71 3.39 8.78
C ARG A 155 -1.27 4.61 9.49
N VAL A 156 -0.54 5.73 9.55
CA VAL A 156 -1.05 7.01 10.06
C VAL A 156 -2.32 7.39 9.29
N SER A 157 -2.26 7.42 7.96
CA SER A 157 -3.42 7.78 7.12
C SER A 157 -4.61 6.82 7.30
N THR A 158 -4.34 5.54 7.50
CA THR A 158 -5.38 4.54 7.79
C THR A 158 -6.07 4.82 9.12
N LEU A 159 -5.32 5.10 10.19
CA LEU A 159 -5.87 5.39 11.52
C LEU A 159 -6.66 6.71 11.53
N LEU A 160 -6.17 7.73 10.83
CA LEU A 160 -6.86 9.01 10.67
C LEU A 160 -8.14 8.87 9.85
N ALA A 161 -8.14 8.05 8.79
CA ALA A 161 -9.35 7.73 8.04
C ALA A 161 -10.39 7.00 8.90
N TYR A 162 -9.97 6.07 9.76
CA TYR A 162 -10.88 5.44 10.74
C TYR A 162 -11.43 6.46 11.72
N LEU A 163 -10.58 7.35 12.25
CA LEU A 163 -10.97 8.42 13.17
C LEU A 163 -11.97 9.40 12.55
N GLN A 164 -11.97 9.56 11.22
CA GLN A 164 -12.98 10.36 10.49
C GLN A 164 -14.41 9.90 10.73
N ASN A 165 -14.61 8.61 11.01
CA ASN A 165 -15.91 8.02 11.27
C ASN A 165 -16.43 8.26 12.70
N TYR A 166 -15.64 8.91 13.55
CA TYR A 166 -16.03 9.23 14.92
C TYR A 166 -16.28 10.74 15.06
N PRO A 167 -17.36 11.14 15.75
CA PRO A 167 -17.62 12.55 16.00
C PRO A 167 -16.43 13.17 16.73
N ALA A 168 -16.14 14.44 16.46
CA ALA A 168 -15.19 15.18 17.28
C ALA A 168 -15.67 15.12 18.73
N ALA A 169 -14.78 14.77 19.67
CA ALA A 169 -15.12 14.72 21.08
C ALA A 169 -15.80 16.04 21.46
N THR A 170 -17.12 16.01 21.66
CA THR A 170 -17.86 17.14 22.17
C THR A 170 -17.27 17.40 23.54
N LYS A 171 -16.63 18.55 23.72
CA LYS A 171 -16.31 19.05 25.06
C LYS A 171 -17.65 19.26 25.76
N ALA A 172 -18.18 18.22 26.39
CA ALA A 172 -19.28 18.35 27.31
C ALA A 172 -18.79 19.31 28.41
N GLY A 173 -19.43 20.48 28.47
CA GLY A 173 -19.11 21.51 29.45
C GLY A 173 -19.05 20.90 30.85
N ARG A 174 -17.93 21.12 31.52
CA ARG A 174 -17.88 21.13 32.98
C ARG A 174 -18.14 22.54 33.45
#